data_AF-A0A075ICI4-F1
#
_entry.id   AF-A0A075ICI4-F1
#
_cell.length_a   1.000
_cell.length_b   1.000
_cell.length_c   1.000
_cell.angle_alpha   90.00
_cell.angle_beta   90.00
_cell.angle_gamma   90.00
#
_symmetry.space_group_name_H-M   'P 1'
#
loop_
_entity.id
_entity.type
_entity.pdbx_description
1 polymer ?
#
loop_
_entity_poly.entity_id
_entity_poly.type
_entity_poly.pdbx_seq_one_letter_code
_entity_poly.pdbx_strand_id
1 'polypeptide(L)'
;MVFWRKKSIAVEIIIVAVALSVIALMSFPQTDEHQISQIVCSGDDDGLNHSDCAIFVDAIYEPGNNIVKITYSDNSKMTSLVVLEILGMEETFHKEFSQQSFVEIVQFNSAPKYGWVTMPVTFFLEHDEFGFIGLKTEIHPYDEPKPKVIYSKISHSDWSKLASLKPES
;
A
#
# COMPACT_ATOMS: atom_id res chain seq x y z
N MET A 1 -56.74 -2.95 43.04
CA MET A 1 -56.33 -3.89 41.97
C MET A 1 -55.14 -3.29 41.25
N VAL A 2 -53.95 -3.87 41.45
CA VAL A 2 -52.70 -3.38 40.86
C VAL A 2 -52.50 -4.09 39.53
N PHE A 3 -52.64 -3.34 38.43
CA PHE A 3 -52.41 -3.85 37.08
C PHE A 3 -50.91 -3.85 36.77
N TRP A 4 -50.37 -5.03 36.50
CA TRP A 4 -49.02 -5.20 35.96
C TRP A 4 -48.99 -4.84 34.46
N ARG A 5 -48.00 -4.05 34.04
CA ARG A 5 -47.44 -4.10 32.68
C ARG A 5 -45.92 -4.04 32.74
N LYS A 6 -45.27 -5.15 32.35
CA LYS A 6 -43.86 -5.21 31.96
C LYS A 6 -43.76 -5.05 30.43
N LYS A 7 -42.56 -4.62 30.00
CA LYS A 7 -41.98 -4.51 28.64
C LYS A 7 -42.02 -3.08 28.07
N SER A 8 -40.98 -2.55 27.43
CA SER A 8 -39.81 -3.19 26.80
C SER A 8 -38.65 -2.20 26.70
N ILE A 9 -37.43 -2.59 27.11
CA ILE A 9 -36.19 -1.85 26.88
C ILE A 9 -35.62 -2.37 25.56
N ALA A 10 -35.96 -1.74 24.44
CA ALA A 10 -35.47 -2.16 23.12
C ALA A 10 -35.51 -0.97 22.14
N VAL A 11 -34.84 0.14 22.45
CA VAL A 11 -34.74 1.28 21.51
C VAL A 11 -33.32 1.88 21.43
N GLU A 12 -32.38 1.51 22.31
CA GLU A 12 -31.09 2.23 22.43
C GLU A 12 -29.86 1.49 21.87
N ILE A 13 -29.99 0.59 20.88
CA ILE A 13 -28.82 -0.16 20.33
C ILE A 13 -28.55 0.14 18.84
N ILE A 14 -29.40 0.89 18.14
CA ILE A 14 -29.33 0.96 16.67
C ILE A 14 -28.33 2.01 16.14
N ILE A 15 -27.83 2.95 16.94
CA ILE A 15 -27.10 4.11 16.39
C ILE A 15 -25.58 3.88 16.22
N VAL A 16 -24.97 2.86 16.85
CA VAL A 16 -23.50 2.67 16.74
C VAL A 16 -23.08 1.90 15.47
N ALA A 17 -23.99 1.18 14.82
CA ALA A 17 -23.64 0.34 13.67
C ALA A 17 -23.39 1.11 12.36
N VAL A 18 -23.84 2.36 12.25
CA VAL A 18 -23.73 3.12 10.98
C VAL A 18 -22.36 3.81 10.84
N ALA A 19 -21.67 4.12 11.94
CA ALA A 19 -20.39 4.82 11.87
C ALA A 19 -19.20 3.92 11.44
N LEU A 20 -19.32 2.60 11.57
CA LEU A 20 -18.26 1.66 11.19
C LEU A 20 -18.27 1.27 9.70
N SER A 21 -19.34 1.59 8.94
CA SER A 21 -19.41 1.18 7.53
C SER A 21 -18.61 2.07 6.57
N VAL A 22 -18.11 3.22 7.04
CA VAL A 22 -17.39 4.17 6.17
C VAL A 22 -15.91 3.80 5.99
N ILE A 23 -15.34 2.96 6.86
CA ILE A 23 -13.91 2.60 6.82
C ILE A 23 -13.61 1.51 5.77
N ALA A 24 -14.62 0.88 5.16
CA ALA A 24 -14.43 -0.30 4.31
C ALA A 24 -14.25 -0.05 2.79
N LEU A 25 -14.25 1.20 2.31
CA LEU A 25 -14.33 1.48 0.86
C LEU A 25 -13.01 1.68 0.10
N MET A 26 -11.86 1.43 0.72
CA MET A 26 -10.63 1.18 -0.04
C MET A 26 -10.28 -0.31 0.02
N SER A 27 -11.25 -1.15 -0.30
CA SER A 27 -11.04 -2.58 -0.46
C SER A 27 -10.28 -2.79 -1.76
N PHE A 28 -8.96 -2.96 -1.67
CA PHE A 28 -8.13 -3.40 -2.79
C PHE A 28 -8.73 -4.70 -3.34
N PRO A 29 -9.14 -4.76 -4.62
CA PRO A 29 -9.71 -5.99 -5.19
C PRO A 29 -8.66 -7.10 -5.16
N GLN A 30 -8.98 -8.21 -4.52
CA GLN A 30 -8.08 -9.34 -4.32
C GLN A 30 -8.02 -10.20 -5.60
N THR A 31 -6.90 -10.10 -6.31
CA THR A 31 -6.60 -10.86 -7.55
C THR A 31 -6.10 -12.28 -7.22
N ASP A 32 -6.22 -13.22 -8.17
CA ASP A 32 -5.70 -14.60 -8.07
C ASP A 32 -4.20 -14.63 -7.75
N GLU A 33 -3.81 -15.33 -6.67
CA GLU A 33 -2.45 -15.36 -6.15
C GLU A 33 -1.42 -15.88 -7.17
N HIS A 34 -1.80 -16.81 -8.04
CA HIS A 34 -0.89 -17.36 -9.06
C HIS A 34 -0.50 -16.34 -10.13
N GLN A 35 -1.42 -15.45 -10.53
CA GLN A 35 -1.10 -14.36 -11.47
C GLN A 35 -0.28 -13.25 -10.80
N ILE A 36 -0.50 -13.01 -9.50
CA ILE A 36 0.27 -12.01 -8.75
C ILE A 36 1.74 -12.40 -8.66
N SER A 37 2.08 -13.67 -8.43
CA SER A 37 3.48 -14.11 -8.35
C SER A 37 4.27 -13.95 -9.66
N GLN A 38 3.58 -13.94 -10.81
CA GLN A 38 4.22 -13.65 -12.12
C GLN A 38 4.44 -12.16 -12.35
N ILE A 39 3.61 -11.30 -11.75
CA ILE A 39 3.72 -9.85 -11.91
C ILE A 39 4.67 -9.27 -10.86
N VAL A 40 4.52 -9.68 -9.60
CA VAL A 40 5.25 -9.14 -8.45
C VAL A 40 6.08 -10.22 -7.77
N CYS A 41 7.35 -9.91 -7.59
CA CYS A 41 8.30 -10.79 -6.93
C CYS A 41 7.94 -10.98 -5.45
N SER A 42 7.54 -12.20 -5.10
CA SER A 42 7.25 -12.63 -3.72
C SER A 42 8.56 -13.05 -3.04
N GLY A 43 8.78 -12.62 -1.79
CA GLY A 43 10.08 -12.65 -1.11
C GLY A 43 10.61 -14.00 -0.62
N ASP A 44 10.21 -15.12 -1.21
CA ASP A 44 10.63 -16.46 -0.78
C ASP A 44 11.91 -16.97 -1.51
N ASP A 45 12.52 -16.16 -2.37
CA ASP A 45 13.63 -16.62 -3.23
C ASP A 45 14.97 -15.94 -2.91
N ASP A 46 16.02 -16.76 -2.90
CA ASP A 46 17.35 -16.60 -2.31
C ASP A 46 18.29 -15.60 -3.02
N GLY A 47 17.71 -14.59 -3.67
CA GLY A 47 18.41 -13.38 -4.05
C GLY A 47 19.29 -13.47 -5.30
N LEU A 48 19.14 -14.48 -6.18
CA LEU A 48 20.00 -14.58 -7.37
C LEU A 48 19.36 -14.95 -8.73
N ASN A 49 18.03 -15.14 -8.85
CA ASN A 49 17.37 -15.34 -10.17
C ASN A 49 16.03 -14.59 -10.30
N HIS A 50 16.10 -13.29 -10.53
CA HIS A 50 14.91 -12.44 -10.80
C HIS A 50 14.42 -12.54 -12.26
N SER A 51 14.30 -13.75 -12.83
CA SER A 51 13.81 -13.94 -14.21
C SER A 51 12.31 -14.21 -14.31
N ASP A 52 11.64 -14.47 -13.20
CA ASP A 52 10.30 -15.09 -13.22
C ASP A 52 9.16 -14.10 -12.92
N CYS A 53 9.50 -12.88 -12.50
CA CYS A 53 8.55 -11.81 -12.17
C CYS A 53 8.94 -10.46 -12.80
N ALA A 54 7.94 -9.66 -13.14
CA ALA A 54 8.15 -8.39 -13.85
C ALA A 54 8.58 -7.24 -12.91
N ILE A 55 7.91 -7.09 -11.76
CA ILE A 55 8.05 -5.93 -10.88
C ILE A 55 8.52 -6.36 -9.49
N PHE A 56 9.53 -5.67 -8.98
CA PHE A 56 10.02 -5.78 -7.62
C PHE A 56 9.78 -4.47 -6.87
N VAL A 57 9.19 -4.57 -5.68
CA VAL A 57 9.08 -3.46 -4.72
C VAL A 57 9.50 -3.93 -3.35
N ASP A 58 10.14 -3.06 -2.58
CA ASP A 58 10.46 -3.32 -1.17
C ASP A 58 10.62 -2.03 -0.36
N ALA A 59 10.47 -2.11 0.96
CA ALA A 59 10.61 -0.97 1.86
C ALA A 59 11.27 -1.40 3.18
N ILE A 60 12.58 -1.15 3.30
CA ILE A 60 13.40 -1.62 4.41
C ILE A 60 13.74 -0.49 5.36
N TYR A 61 13.45 -0.66 6.65
CA TYR A 61 13.85 0.25 7.71
C TYR A 61 15.23 -0.10 8.26
N GLU A 62 16.12 0.88 8.29
CA GLU A 62 17.45 0.79 8.89
C GLU A 62 17.49 1.61 10.20
N PRO A 63 17.42 0.95 11.37
CA PRO A 63 17.29 1.65 12.66
C PRO A 63 18.54 2.46 13.03
N GLY A 64 19.72 2.10 12.50
CA GLY A 64 20.96 2.80 12.81
C GLY A 64 20.94 4.29 12.44
N ASN A 65 20.23 4.64 11.36
CA ASN A 65 20.14 6.02 10.86
C ASN A 65 18.69 6.53 10.80
N ASN A 66 17.71 5.74 11.26
CA ASN A 66 16.28 6.01 11.11
C ASN A 66 15.85 6.31 9.65
N ILE A 67 16.38 5.54 8.69
CA ILE A 67 16.02 5.69 7.27
C ILE A 67 15.18 4.52 6.80
N VAL A 68 14.28 4.80 5.87
CA VAL A 68 13.58 3.77 5.09
C VAL A 68 14.09 3.84 3.66
N LYS A 69 14.58 2.70 3.17
CA LYS A 69 15.01 2.50 1.78
C LYS A 69 13.88 1.83 1.02
N ILE A 70 13.29 2.58 0.10
CA ILE A 70 12.21 2.11 -0.77
C ILE A 70 12.82 1.77 -2.12
N THR A 71 12.68 0.51 -2.54
CA THR A 71 13.23 0.01 -3.80
C THR A 71 12.10 -0.29 -4.77
N TYR A 72 12.29 0.12 -6.02
CA TYR A 72 11.44 -0.22 -7.15
C TYR A 72 12.30 -0.71 -8.32
N SER A 73 11.87 -1.76 -9.00
CA SER A 73 12.45 -2.21 -10.26
C SER A 73 11.41 -2.89 -11.14
N ASP A 74 11.35 -2.50 -12.41
CA ASP A 74 10.60 -3.17 -13.47
C ASP A 74 11.58 -3.80 -14.46
N ASN A 75 11.62 -5.14 -14.46
CA ASN A 75 12.46 -5.94 -15.34
C ASN A 75 11.94 -5.97 -16.79
N SER A 76 10.64 -5.75 -16.99
CA SER A 76 10.02 -5.70 -18.32
C SER A 76 10.33 -4.40 -19.06
N LYS A 77 10.68 -3.33 -18.32
CA LYS A 77 10.94 -1.97 -18.82
C LYS A 77 9.74 -1.35 -19.53
N MET A 78 8.54 -1.71 -19.10
CA MET A 78 7.27 -1.27 -19.70
C MET A 78 6.53 -0.25 -18.82
N THR A 79 7.14 0.19 -17.73
CA THR A 79 6.57 1.24 -16.88
C THR A 79 6.94 2.63 -17.39
N SER A 80 5.96 3.49 -17.63
CA SER A 80 6.17 4.89 -18.05
C SER A 80 6.25 5.85 -16.85
N LEU A 81 5.43 5.61 -15.82
CA LEU A 81 5.33 6.45 -14.63
C LEU A 81 5.09 5.62 -13.38
N VAL A 82 5.78 6.00 -12.30
CA VAL A 82 5.59 5.50 -10.95
C VAL A 82 5.24 6.65 -10.03
N VAL A 83 4.11 6.56 -9.34
CA VAL A 83 3.74 7.43 -8.22
C VAL A 83 3.99 6.67 -6.93
N LEU A 84 4.88 7.19 -6.08
CA LEU A 84 5.23 6.63 -4.79
C LEU A 84 4.59 7.46 -3.67
N GLU A 85 3.87 6.80 -2.78
CA GLU A 85 3.33 7.43 -1.56
C GLU A 85 3.66 6.62 -0.31
N ILE A 86 3.82 7.33 0.81
CA ILE A 86 3.91 6.72 2.15
C ILE A 86 2.70 7.21 2.94
N LEU A 87 1.82 6.28 3.29
CA LEU A 87 0.60 6.60 4.02
C LEU A 87 0.91 6.75 5.51
N GLY A 88 0.11 7.56 6.21
CA GLY A 88 0.24 7.74 7.66
C GLY A 88 1.39 8.64 8.11
N MET A 89 2.06 9.34 7.18
CA MET A 89 3.00 10.41 7.50
C MET A 89 2.27 11.67 7.99
N GLU A 90 2.97 12.49 8.78
CA GLU A 90 2.44 13.79 9.25
C GLU A 90 2.25 14.76 8.07
N GLU A 91 3.23 14.81 7.18
CA GLU A 91 3.16 15.50 5.90
C GLU A 91 2.97 14.49 4.78
N THR A 92 2.20 14.87 3.75
CA THR A 92 1.96 14.00 2.59
C THR A 92 3.28 13.70 1.87
N PHE A 93 3.61 12.41 1.76
CA PHE A 93 4.71 11.97 0.93
C PHE A 93 4.17 11.48 -0.42
N HIS A 94 4.50 12.20 -1.48
CA HIS A 94 4.09 11.88 -2.85
C HIS A 94 5.25 12.24 -3.80
N LYS A 95 5.70 11.28 -4.60
CA LYS A 95 6.77 11.47 -5.59
C LYS A 95 6.47 10.75 -6.89
N GLU A 96 6.84 11.37 -8.00
CA GLU A 96 6.71 10.80 -9.34
C GLU A 96 8.09 10.43 -9.91
N PHE A 97 8.18 9.26 -10.55
CA PHE A 97 9.39 8.78 -11.21
C PHE A 97 9.06 8.26 -12.61
N SER A 98 9.81 8.72 -13.61
CA SER A 98 9.77 8.21 -14.99
C SER A 98 10.98 7.32 -15.28
N GLN A 99 11.31 6.43 -14.34
CA GLN A 99 12.47 5.54 -14.41
C GLN A 99 12.02 4.09 -14.17
N GLN A 100 12.75 3.15 -14.79
CA GLN A 100 12.43 1.72 -14.67
C GLN A 100 12.88 1.12 -13.33
N SER A 101 13.80 1.77 -12.62
CA SER A 101 14.23 1.36 -11.29
C SER A 101 14.75 2.55 -10.50
N PHE A 102 14.53 2.53 -9.19
CA PHE A 102 15.06 3.55 -8.29
C PHE A 102 15.17 3.02 -6.86
N VAL A 103 15.98 3.72 -6.07
CA VAL A 103 16.02 3.59 -4.61
C VAL A 103 15.76 4.97 -4.01
N GLU A 104 14.65 5.11 -3.29
CA GLU A 104 14.28 6.32 -2.58
C GLU A 104 14.62 6.16 -1.09
N ILE A 105 15.29 7.16 -0.52
CA ILE A 105 15.71 7.14 0.88
C ILE A 105 14.91 8.19 1.64
N VAL A 106 14.09 7.75 2.58
CA VAL A 106 13.23 8.62 3.39
C VAL A 106 13.71 8.62 4.83
N GLN A 107 13.99 9.80 5.37
CA GLN A 107 14.39 9.98 6.76
C GLN A 107 13.16 10.02 7.66
N PHE A 108 13.18 9.24 8.73
CA PHE A 108 12.20 9.29 9.80
C PHE A 108 12.85 9.80 11.09
N ASN A 109 12.04 10.40 11.97
CA ASN A 109 12.48 10.79 13.30
C ASN A 109 12.65 9.57 14.22
N SER A 110 11.77 8.59 14.07
CA SER A 110 11.73 7.35 14.84
C SER A 110 10.78 6.37 14.17
N ALA A 111 10.85 5.09 14.57
CA ALA A 111 9.82 4.13 14.22
C ALA A 111 8.42 4.56 14.73
N PRO A 112 7.33 4.26 14.00
CA PRO A 112 5.97 4.64 14.40
C PRO A 112 5.55 3.92 15.69
N LYS A 113 4.82 4.63 16.57
CA LYS A 113 4.36 4.09 17.86
C LYS A 113 3.57 2.78 17.74
N TYR A 114 2.79 2.65 16.67
CA TYR A 114 1.92 1.49 16.40
C TYR A 114 2.53 0.54 15.37
N GLY A 115 3.83 0.66 15.09
CA GLY A 115 4.54 -0.19 14.15
C GLY A 115 4.37 0.22 12.68
N TRP A 116 5.23 -0.35 11.85
CA TRP A 116 5.33 -0.03 10.42
C TRP A 116 4.12 -0.43 9.58
N VAL A 117 3.33 -1.42 10.05
CA VAL A 117 2.03 -1.80 9.46
C VAL A 117 1.08 -0.61 9.32
N THR A 118 1.22 0.41 10.17
CA THR A 118 0.37 1.61 10.15
C THR A 118 0.82 2.65 9.13
N MET A 119 2.00 2.49 8.53
CA MET A 119 2.58 3.40 7.54
C MET A 119 3.01 2.64 6.28
N PRO A 120 2.05 2.08 5.51
CA PRO A 120 2.36 1.32 4.33
C PRO A 120 2.87 2.22 3.19
N VAL A 121 3.64 1.61 2.28
CA VAL A 121 4.13 2.21 1.05
C VAL A 121 3.25 1.77 -0.11
N THR A 122 2.83 2.72 -0.94
CA THR A 122 2.04 2.45 -2.14
C THR A 122 2.75 2.92 -3.40
N PHE A 123 2.69 2.11 -4.44
CA PHE A 123 3.18 2.42 -5.77
C PHE A 123 2.00 2.38 -6.74
N PHE A 124 1.83 3.43 -7.53
CA PHE A 124 0.89 3.42 -8.64
C PHE A 124 1.69 3.50 -9.94
N LEU A 125 1.42 2.57 -10.85
CA LEU A 125 2.20 2.38 -12.06
C LEU A 125 1.30 2.57 -13.27
N GLU A 126 1.79 3.32 -14.25
CA GLU A 126 1.34 3.22 -15.63
C GLU A 126 2.29 2.26 -16.35
N HIS A 127 1.77 1.10 -16.73
CA HIS A 127 2.55 0.01 -17.31
C HIS A 127 1.91 -0.45 -18.63
N ASP A 128 2.70 -0.61 -19.69
CA ASP A 128 2.16 -0.88 -21.03
C ASP A 128 1.40 -2.22 -21.10
N GLU A 129 1.93 -3.28 -20.47
CA GLU A 129 1.27 -4.59 -20.40
C GLU A 129 0.14 -4.65 -19.35
N PHE A 130 0.37 -4.13 -18.15
CA PHE A 130 -0.56 -4.28 -17.04
C PHE A 130 -1.56 -3.12 -16.90
N GLY A 131 -1.48 -2.08 -17.72
CA GLY A 131 -2.27 -0.86 -17.58
C GLY A 131 -1.96 -0.12 -16.28
N PHE A 132 -2.96 0.54 -15.70
CA PHE A 132 -2.83 1.20 -14.40
C PHE A 132 -2.95 0.19 -13.26
N ILE A 133 -1.90 0.06 -12.46
CA ILE A 133 -1.85 -0.88 -11.34
C ILE A 133 -1.41 -0.19 -10.06
N GLY A 134 -1.89 -0.70 -8.93
CA GLY A 134 -1.50 -0.28 -7.60
C GLY A 134 -0.86 -1.44 -6.85
N LEU A 135 0.31 -1.17 -6.28
CA LEU A 135 1.02 -2.07 -5.38
C LEU A 135 1.04 -1.45 -3.98
N LYS A 136 0.84 -2.27 -2.95
CA LYS A 136 0.96 -1.84 -1.56
C LYS A 136 1.80 -2.85 -0.79
N THR A 137 2.76 -2.34 -0.03
CA THR A 137 3.60 -3.14 0.87
C THR A 137 3.77 -2.42 2.20
N GLU A 138 4.24 -3.15 3.21
CA GLU A 138 4.57 -2.60 4.51
C GLU A 138 6.07 -2.32 4.60
N ILE A 139 6.44 -1.36 5.45
CA ILE A 139 7.84 -1.16 5.82
C ILE A 139 8.22 -2.25 6.81
N HIS A 140 9.40 -2.84 6.68
CA HIS A 140 9.88 -3.84 7.62
C HIS A 140 11.37 -3.63 7.96
N PRO A 141 11.83 -4.05 9.15
CA PRO A 141 13.25 -4.14 9.46
C PRO A 141 14.00 -5.08 8.49
N TYR A 142 15.28 -4.82 8.25
CA TYR A 142 16.13 -5.64 7.36
C TYR A 142 16.23 -7.12 7.80
N ASP A 143 16.11 -7.40 9.09
CA ASP A 143 16.16 -8.73 9.68
C ASP A 143 14.80 -9.45 9.75
N GLU A 144 13.72 -8.78 9.30
CA GLU A 144 12.39 -9.37 9.19
C GLU A 144 12.09 -9.80 7.74
N PRO A 145 11.25 -10.84 7.55
CA PRO A 145 10.87 -11.29 6.23
C PRO A 145 10.14 -10.20 5.46
N LYS A 146 10.36 -10.18 4.14
CA LYS A 146 9.69 -9.25 3.23
C LYS A 146 8.16 -9.40 3.33
N PRO A 147 7.41 -8.31 3.58
CA PRO A 147 5.96 -8.33 3.61
C PRO A 147 5.34 -8.73 2.27
N LYS A 148 4.11 -9.25 2.33
CA LYS A 148 3.32 -9.53 1.14
C LYS A 148 3.00 -8.23 0.40
N VAL A 149 3.22 -8.22 -0.91
CA VAL A 149 2.76 -7.12 -1.76
C VAL A 149 1.32 -7.38 -2.20
N ILE A 150 0.45 -6.42 -1.96
CA ILE A 150 -0.93 -6.42 -2.43
C ILE A 150 -0.96 -5.77 -3.81
N TYR A 151 -1.58 -6.44 -4.78
CA TYR A 151 -1.75 -5.97 -6.15
C TYR A 151 -3.20 -5.57 -6.42
N SER A 152 -3.40 -4.53 -7.22
CA SER A 152 -4.72 -4.12 -7.70
C SER A 152 -4.66 -3.50 -9.10
N LYS A 153 -5.74 -3.68 -9.88
CA LYS A 153 -6.00 -2.90 -11.08
C LYS A 153 -6.66 -1.59 -10.70
N ILE A 154 -6.29 -0.50 -11.37
CA ILE A 154 -6.81 0.84 -11.12
C ILE A 154 -7.56 1.34 -12.34
N SER A 155 -8.64 2.09 -12.10
CA SER A 155 -9.39 2.73 -13.17
C SER A 155 -8.63 3.95 -13.72
N HIS A 156 -8.81 4.26 -15.00
CA HIS A 156 -8.23 5.49 -15.58
C HIS A 156 -8.67 6.75 -14.82
N SER A 157 -9.90 6.78 -14.29
CA SER A 157 -10.38 7.93 -13.51
C SER A 157 -9.66 8.11 -12.18
N ASP A 158 -9.28 7.02 -11.51
CA ASP A 158 -8.55 7.11 -10.25
C ASP A 158 -7.08 7.44 -10.49
N TRP A 159 -6.48 6.89 -11.55
CA TRP A 159 -5.17 7.30 -12.04
C TRP A 159 -5.11 8.81 -12.33
N SER A 160 -6.11 9.33 -13.04
CA SER A 160 -6.16 10.76 -13.39
C SER A 160 -6.23 11.66 -12.15
N LYS A 161 -6.84 11.20 -11.06
CA LYS A 161 -6.85 11.94 -9.78
C LYS A 161 -5.47 11.93 -9.14
N LEU A 162 -4.82 10.77 -9.07
CA LEU A 162 -3.47 10.61 -8.50
C LEU A 162 -2.46 11.50 -9.23
N ALA A 163 -2.42 11.43 -10.56
CA ALA A 163 -1.52 12.26 -11.40
C ALA A 163 -1.87 13.76 -11.39
N SER A 164 -3.03 14.14 -10.86
CA SER A 164 -3.44 15.55 -10.73
C SER A 164 -3.08 16.16 -9.36
N LEU A 165 -2.65 15.35 -8.40
CA LEU A 165 -2.18 15.82 -7.11
C LEU A 165 -0.88 16.60 -7.32
N LYS A 166 -0.95 17.93 -7.27
CA LYS A 166 0.26 18.74 -7.25
C LYS A 166 0.99 18.50 -5.93
N PRO A 167 2.31 18.32 -5.93
CA PRO A 167 3.09 18.40 -4.70
C PRO A 167 2.87 19.81 -4.12
N GLU A 168 2.34 19.89 -2.90
CA GLU A 168 2.34 21.16 -2.16
C GLU A 168 3.82 21.54 -1.93
N SER A 169 4.19 22.72 -2.42
CA SER A 169 5.56 23.25 -2.42
C SER A 169 6.01 23.76 -1.06
#